data_AF-A0A929F5P9-F1
#
_entry.id   AF-A0A929F5P9-F1
#
_cell.length_a   1.000
_cell.length_b   1.000
_cell.length_c   1.000
_cell.angle_alpha   90.00
_cell.angle_beta   90.00
_cell.angle_gamma   90.00
#
_symmetry.space_group_name_H-M   'P 1'
#
loop_
_entity.id
_entity.type
_entity.pdbx_description
1 polymer ?
#
loop_
_entity_poly.entity_id
_entity_poly.type
_entity_poly.pdbx_seq_one_letter_code
_entity_poly.pdbx_strand_id
1 'polypeptide(L)'
;MGKIAIPTWNGRVSPVFDTASRLLVVEVEEEGECSRFETDISEHFLPSKTIRLTGLGIDTLICGAISRPLAYMITTSGIKLIPWISGQVEEVVQAFLTGTLFDPRFIMPGCASYWGKGPGGRHGQGGGRRRGTHFP
;
A
#
# COMPACT_ATOMS: atom_id res chain seq x y z
N MET A 1 -1.98 2.72 -20.57
CA MET A 1 -1.95 3.97 -19.80
C MET A 1 -2.54 3.69 -18.43
N GLY A 2 -1.78 3.90 -17.37
CA GLY A 2 -2.23 3.68 -15.99
C GLY A 2 -1.56 4.65 -15.04
N LYS A 3 -2.27 5.06 -14.00
CA LYS A 3 -1.79 6.00 -12.99
C LYS A 3 -1.60 5.30 -11.66
N ILE A 4 -0.37 5.32 -11.18
CA ILE A 4 -0.03 4.77 -9.86
C ILE A 4 0.10 5.88 -8.83
N ALA A 5 -0.23 5.53 -7.59
CA ALA A 5 -0.09 6.41 -6.45
C ALA A 5 0.76 5.74 -5.38
N ILE A 6 1.67 6.50 -4.79
CA ILE A 6 2.57 6.05 -3.72
C ILE A 6 2.54 7.09 -2.60
N PRO A 7 2.06 6.75 -1.39
CA PRO A 7 2.13 7.66 -0.26
C PRO A 7 3.58 7.79 0.18
N THR A 8 4.07 9.01 0.32
CA THR A 8 5.49 9.28 0.57
C THR A 8 5.73 9.94 1.93
N TRP A 9 6.86 9.61 2.54
CA TRP A 9 7.39 10.26 3.73
C TRP A 9 8.93 10.26 3.67
N ASN A 10 9.53 11.45 3.60
CA ASN A 10 10.98 11.64 3.55
C ASN A 10 11.68 10.84 2.43
N GLY A 11 11.14 10.87 1.21
CA GLY A 11 11.67 10.15 0.04
C GLY A 11 11.39 8.63 0.02
N ARG A 12 10.66 8.12 1.01
CA ARG A 12 10.34 6.69 1.16
C ARG A 12 8.84 6.44 1.11
N VAL A 13 8.44 5.19 0.86
CA VAL A 13 7.04 4.79 1.00
C VAL A 13 6.60 4.98 2.46
N SER A 14 5.46 5.66 2.67
CA SER A 14 4.89 5.85 4.00
C SER A 14 4.61 4.48 4.65
N PRO A 15 5.10 4.24 5.88
CA PRO A 15 4.89 2.96 6.56
C PRO A 15 3.41 2.62 6.78
N VAL A 16 2.56 3.65 6.96
CA VAL A 16 1.12 3.50 7.12
C VAL A 16 0.41 4.53 6.24
N PHE A 17 -0.52 4.08 5.39
CA PHE A 17 -1.25 4.94 4.47
C PHE A 17 -2.24 5.86 5.20
N ASP A 18 -2.88 5.35 6.25
CA ASP A 18 -3.88 6.07 7.05
C ASP A 18 -3.38 7.44 7.51
N THR A 19 -2.09 7.56 7.85
CA THR A 19 -1.46 8.79 8.36
C THR A 19 -0.60 9.51 7.32
N ALA A 20 -0.54 9.03 6.07
CA ALA A 20 0.22 9.70 5.02
C ALA A 20 -0.39 11.06 4.68
N SER A 21 0.45 12.08 4.47
CA SER A 21 0.04 13.42 4.06
C SER A 21 0.49 13.79 2.66
N ARG A 22 1.43 13.05 2.08
CA ARG A 22 1.94 13.25 0.72
C ARG A 22 1.68 12.02 -0.14
N LEU A 23 1.35 12.27 -1.39
CA LEU A 23 1.11 11.25 -2.40
C LEU A 23 1.88 11.63 -3.66
N LEU A 24 2.81 10.76 -4.07
CA LEU A 24 3.40 10.79 -5.39
C LEU A 24 2.44 10.10 -6.36
N VAL A 25 2.14 10.77 -7.46
CA VAL A 25 1.34 10.24 -8.56
C VAL A 25 2.25 10.10 -9.76
N VAL A 26 2.30 8.90 -10.34
CA VAL A 26 3.12 8.58 -11.50
C VAL A 26 2.22 8.05 -12.61
N GLU A 27 2.33 8.63 -13.78
CA GLU A 27 1.64 8.22 -14.99
C GLU A 27 2.54 7.30 -15.81
N VAL A 28 2.02 6.11 -16.12
CA VAL A 28 2.75 5.03 -16.77
C VAL A 28 2.10 4.71 -18.11
N GLU A 29 2.91 4.72 -19.17
CA GLU A 29 2.55 4.26 -20.52
C GLU A 29 3.30 2.96 -20.86
N GLU A 30 3.07 2.41 -22.05
CA GLU A 30 3.68 1.14 -22.47
C GLU A 30 5.22 1.22 -22.53
N GLU A 31 5.76 2.41 -22.70
CA GLU A 31 7.21 2.67 -22.84
C GLU A 31 7.88 3.08 -21.52
N GLY A 32 7.11 3.24 -20.43
CA GLY A 32 7.64 3.58 -19.10
C GLY A 32 6.90 4.72 -18.41
N GLU A 33 7.62 5.45 -17.55
CA GLU A 33 7.09 6.63 -16.86
C GLU A 33 7.01 7.83 -17.81
N CYS A 34 5.82 8.44 -17.92
CA CYS A 34 5.60 9.62 -18.75
C CYS A 34 5.56 10.92 -17.94
N SER A 35 4.99 10.89 -16.74
CA SER A 35 4.93 12.06 -15.88
C SER A 35 4.83 11.69 -14.40
N ARG A 36 5.31 12.57 -13.52
CA ARG A 36 5.11 12.46 -12.07
C ARG A 36 4.81 13.81 -11.43
N PHE A 37 3.98 13.80 -10.39
CA PHE A 37 3.75 14.96 -9.54
C PHE A 37 3.41 14.55 -8.11
N GLU A 38 3.71 15.42 -7.15
CA GLU A 38 3.31 15.24 -5.76
C GLU A 38 2.07 16.06 -5.42
N THR A 39 1.21 15.49 -4.58
CA THR A 39 0.02 16.18 -4.06
C THR A 39 -0.17 15.90 -2.58
N ASP A 40 -0.87 16.80 -1.89
CA ASP A 40 -1.23 16.65 -0.48
C ASP A 40 -2.49 15.79 -0.33
N ILE A 41 -2.43 14.84 0.59
CA ILE A 41 -3.52 13.95 1.01
C ILE A 41 -3.69 13.97 2.54
N SER A 42 -3.53 15.16 3.15
CA SER A 42 -3.62 15.35 4.60
C SER A 42 -5.05 15.22 5.16
N GLU A 43 -6.01 14.71 4.37
CA GLU A 43 -7.38 14.57 4.82
C GLU A 43 -7.47 13.64 6.04
N HIS A 44 -7.98 14.16 7.15
CA HIS A 44 -8.14 13.41 8.40
C HIS A 44 -9.25 12.35 8.32
N PHE A 45 -10.16 12.46 7.34
CA PHE A 45 -11.29 11.56 7.17
C PHE A 45 -11.01 10.52 6.08
N LEU A 46 -11.10 9.23 6.43
CA LEU A 46 -10.73 8.11 5.56
C LEU A 46 -11.48 8.09 4.21
N PRO A 47 -12.81 8.34 4.15
CA PRO A 47 -13.51 8.46 2.86
C PRO A 47 -12.98 9.58 1.98
N SER A 48 -12.56 10.71 2.55
CA SER A 48 -12.03 11.84 1.79
C SER A 48 -10.75 11.46 1.03
N LYS A 49 -9.88 10.66 1.64
CA LYS A 49 -8.70 10.11 0.95
C LYS A 49 -9.09 9.25 -0.25
N THR A 50 -10.10 8.40 -0.09
CA THR A 50 -10.60 7.55 -1.20
C THR A 50 -11.16 8.41 -2.33
N ILE A 51 -11.99 9.41 -2.00
CA ILE A 51 -12.53 10.37 -2.98
C ILE A 51 -11.40 11.09 -3.72
N ARG A 52 -10.37 11.53 -2.99
CA ARG A 52 -9.21 12.21 -3.58
C ARG A 52 -8.49 11.31 -4.58
N LEU A 53 -8.23 10.05 -4.23
CA LEU A 53 -7.60 9.09 -5.14
C LEU A 53 -8.45 8.85 -6.40
N THR A 54 -9.77 8.68 -6.24
CA THR A 54 -10.67 8.51 -7.40
C THR A 54 -10.71 9.75 -8.28
N GLY A 55 -10.72 10.96 -7.69
CA GLY A 55 -10.74 12.21 -8.43
C GLY A 55 -9.45 12.49 -9.19
N LEU A 56 -8.32 11.93 -8.74
CA LEU A 56 -7.04 11.98 -9.45
C LEU A 56 -6.95 10.94 -10.59
N GLY A 57 -7.91 10.03 -10.67
CA GLY A 57 -7.92 8.91 -11.63
C GLY A 57 -6.83 7.89 -11.35
N ILE A 58 -6.58 7.57 -10.08
CA ILE A 58 -5.59 6.56 -9.70
C ILE A 58 -6.11 5.16 -10.02
N ASP A 59 -5.33 4.37 -10.74
CA ASP A 59 -5.63 2.97 -11.05
C ASP A 59 -5.06 2.01 -10.01
N THR A 60 -3.86 2.30 -9.50
CA THR A 60 -3.14 1.44 -8.54
C THR A 60 -2.54 2.25 -7.40
N LEU A 61 -2.83 1.88 -6.15
CA LEU A 61 -2.20 2.41 -4.95
C LEU A 61 -1.17 1.40 -4.41
N ILE A 62 0.09 1.80 -4.36
CA ILE A 62 1.17 1.03 -3.74
C ILE A 62 1.47 1.65 -2.39
N CYS A 63 1.34 0.92 -1.28
CA CYS A 63 1.52 1.49 0.05
C CYS A 63 2.15 0.50 1.04
N GLY A 64 2.54 1.02 2.20
CA GLY A 64 2.86 0.20 3.37
C GLY A 64 1.61 -0.42 3.99
N ALA A 65 1.53 -0.39 5.32
CA ALA A 65 0.34 -0.85 6.04
C ALA A 65 -0.86 0.07 5.75
N ILE A 66 -2.05 -0.50 5.83
CA ILE A 66 -3.32 0.21 5.62
C ILE A 66 -4.40 -0.43 6.48
N SER A 67 -5.26 0.38 7.09
CA SER A 67 -6.38 -0.15 7.87
C SER A 67 -7.39 -0.89 6.98
N ARG A 68 -8.01 -1.94 7.54
CA ARG A 68 -9.00 -2.75 6.82
C ARG A 68 -10.17 -1.92 6.24
N PRO A 69 -10.76 -0.95 6.97
CA PRO A 69 -11.83 -0.13 6.42
C PRO A 69 -11.39 0.71 5.21
N LEU A 70 -10.20 1.31 5.28
CA LEU A 70 -9.68 2.13 4.18
C LEU A 70 -9.31 1.27 2.97
N ALA A 71 -8.67 0.11 3.20
CA ALA A 71 -8.40 -0.85 2.13
C ALA A 71 -9.68 -1.32 1.43
N TYR A 72 -10.75 -1.58 2.20
CA TYR A 72 -12.05 -1.94 1.64
C TYR A 72 -12.61 -0.81 0.77
N MET A 73 -12.64 0.43 1.27
CA MET A 73 -13.15 1.57 0.50
C MET A 73 -12.41 1.76 -0.83
N ILE A 74 -11.08 1.72 -0.81
CA ILE A 74 -10.23 1.90 -2.01
C ILE A 74 -10.46 0.78 -3.03
N THR A 75 -10.51 -0.47 -2.56
CA THR A 75 -10.73 -1.60 -3.47
C THR A 75 -12.15 -1.61 -4.05
N THR A 76 -13.16 -1.23 -3.26
CA THR A 76 -14.53 -1.07 -3.76
C THR A 76 -14.73 0.11 -4.71
N SER A 77 -13.84 1.11 -4.67
CA SER A 77 -13.85 2.22 -5.62
C SER A 77 -13.12 1.89 -6.94
N GLY A 78 -12.71 0.63 -7.13
CA GLY A 78 -12.07 0.17 -8.36
C GLY A 78 -10.55 0.36 -8.43
N ILE A 79 -9.93 0.86 -7.35
CA ILE A 79 -8.49 1.08 -7.29
C ILE A 79 -7.80 -0.23 -6.88
N LYS A 80 -6.81 -0.67 -7.65
CA LYS A 80 -5.97 -1.81 -7.29
C LYS A 80 -5.08 -1.44 -6.11
N LEU A 81 -5.08 -2.26 -5.06
CA LEU A 81 -4.31 -2.02 -3.86
C LEU A 81 -3.13 -2.99 -3.75
N ILE A 82 -1.91 -2.46 -3.62
CA ILE A 82 -0.68 -3.21 -3.38
C ILE A 82 -0.12 -2.79 -2.00
N PRO A 83 -0.54 -3.44 -0.90
CA PRO A 83 -0.12 -3.06 0.45
C PRO A 83 1.22 -3.69 0.87
N TRP A 84 1.70 -3.39 2.07
CA TRP A 84 2.89 -4.01 2.66
C TRP A 84 4.20 -3.77 1.90
N ILE A 85 4.28 -2.68 1.15
CA ILE A 85 5.49 -2.25 0.45
C ILE A 85 6.25 -1.21 1.30
N SER A 86 7.57 -1.33 1.30
CA SER A 86 8.50 -0.40 1.95
C SER A 86 9.74 -0.23 1.09
N GLY A 87 10.40 0.93 1.16
CA GLY A 87 11.58 1.20 0.35
C GLY A 87 11.71 2.68 0.00
N GLN A 88 12.73 3.01 -0.79
CA GLN A 88 12.83 4.32 -1.43
C GLN A 88 11.77 4.41 -2.53
N VAL A 89 11.15 5.59 -2.67
CA VAL A 89 10.05 5.76 -3.63
C VAL A 89 10.52 5.47 -5.05
N GLU A 90 11.70 5.95 -5.42
CA GLU A 90 12.26 5.76 -6.77
C GLU A 90 12.50 4.28 -7.10
N GLU A 91 13.02 3.51 -6.13
CA GLU A 91 13.23 2.08 -6.29
C GLU A 91 11.91 1.32 -6.43
N VAL A 92 10.87 1.77 -5.71
CA VAL A 92 9.53 1.17 -5.77
C VAL A 92 8.83 1.48 -7.10
N VAL A 93 8.96 2.70 -7.62
CA VAL A 93 8.47 3.06 -8.96
C VAL A 93 9.15 2.18 -10.01
N GLN A 94 10.49 2.10 -9.97
CA GLN A 94 11.23 1.29 -10.92
C GLN A 94 10.86 -0.20 -10.82
N ALA A 95 10.74 -0.73 -9.60
CA ALA A 95 10.36 -2.12 -9.39
C ALA A 95 8.91 -2.41 -9.86
N PHE A 96 8.02 -1.42 -9.81
CA PHE A 96 6.69 -1.56 -10.39
C PHE A 96 6.75 -1.63 -11.92
N LEU A 97 7.52 -0.74 -12.56
CA LEU A 97 7.69 -0.70 -14.02
C LEU A 97 8.36 -1.97 -14.55
N THR A 98 9.33 -2.54 -13.83
CA THR A 98 10.03 -3.77 -14.23
C THR A 98 9.35 -5.05 -13.76
N GLY A 99 8.21 -4.96 -13.05
CA GLY A 99 7.49 -6.13 -12.53
C GLY A 99 8.20 -6.86 -11.38
N THR A 100 9.17 -6.23 -10.72
CA THR A 100 9.97 -6.81 -9.63
C THR A 100 9.55 -6.31 -8.23
N LEU A 101 8.39 -5.66 -8.12
CA LEU A 101 7.90 -5.07 -6.86
C LEU A 101 7.70 -6.09 -5.74
N PHE A 102 7.47 -7.36 -6.06
CA PHE A 102 7.29 -8.45 -5.10
C PHE A 102 8.61 -9.11 -4.65
N ASP A 103 9.76 -8.53 -4.99
CA ASP A 103 11.04 -8.94 -4.40
C ASP A 103 10.98 -8.74 -2.86
N PRO A 104 11.43 -9.74 -2.06
CA PRO A 104 11.44 -9.66 -0.60
C PRO A 104 12.04 -8.37 -0.01
N ARG A 105 12.93 -7.67 -0.74
CA ARG A 105 13.52 -6.40 -0.30
C ARG A 105 12.51 -5.26 -0.13
N PHE A 106 11.41 -5.30 -0.88
CA PHE A 106 10.36 -4.27 -0.83
C PHE A 106 9.22 -4.65 0.11
N ILE A 107 9.12 -5.92 0.51
CA ILE A 107 8.03 -6.42 1.35
C ILE A 107 8.34 -6.11 2.81
N MET A 108 7.38 -5.53 3.53
CA MET A 108 7.50 -5.32 4.98
C MET A 108 7.73 -6.65 5.73
N PRO A 109 8.63 -6.68 6.73
CA PRO A 109 8.89 -7.88 7.51
C PRO A 109 7.60 -8.37 8.19
N GLY A 110 7.42 -9.69 8.24
CA GLY A 110 6.21 -10.32 8.78
C GLY A 110 4.98 -10.27 7.86
N CYS A 111 5.06 -9.60 6.70
CA CYS A 111 3.96 -9.46 5.75
C CYS A 111 4.12 -10.32 4.48
N ALA A 112 5.19 -11.10 4.36
CA ALA A 112 5.44 -11.97 3.21
C ALA A 112 4.30 -12.99 2.95
N SER A 113 3.57 -13.39 3.99
CA SER A 113 2.40 -14.29 3.85
C SER A 113 1.23 -13.70 3.08
N TYR A 114 1.16 -12.37 2.92
CA TYR A 114 0.12 -11.72 2.09
C TYR A 114 0.35 -11.94 0.59
N TRP A 115 1.59 -12.16 0.18
CA TRP A 115 1.99 -12.30 -1.23
C TRP A 115 2.25 -13.74 -1.65
N GLY A 116 2.30 -14.66 -0.68
CA GLY A 116 2.49 -16.08 -0.94
C GLY A 116 1.82 -16.95 0.12
N LYS A 117 0.55 -17.30 -0.13
CA LYS A 117 -0.04 -18.64 0.04
C LYS A 117 -1.40 -18.65 -0.68
N GLY A 118 -1.59 -19.58 -1.63
CA GLY A 118 -2.92 -19.93 -2.11
C GLY A 118 -3.84 -20.40 -0.97
N PRO A 119 -5.14 -20.64 -1.23
CA PRO A 119 -6.11 -21.04 -0.21
C PRO A 119 -5.81 -22.48 0.27
N GLY A 120 -4.82 -22.65 1.14
CA GLY A 120 -4.36 -23.98 1.55
C GLY A 120 -3.33 -24.00 2.68
N GLY A 121 -3.10 -22.89 3.39
CA GLY A 121 -2.08 -22.79 4.43
C GLY A 121 -2.56 -23.08 5.85
N ARG A 122 -3.37 -24.12 6.09
CA ARG A 122 -3.48 -24.66 7.46
C ARG A 122 -2.17 -25.37 7.76
N HIS A 123 -1.40 -24.83 8.72
CA HIS A 123 -0.49 -25.52 9.65
C HIS A 123 0.53 -24.50 10.18
N GLY A 124 0.27 -24.03 11.39
CA GLY A 124 1.17 -23.20 12.18
C GLY A 124 0.71 -23.27 13.63
N GLN A 125 1.10 -24.34 14.31
CA GLN A 125 0.98 -24.47 15.76
C GLN A 125 1.73 -23.30 16.42
N GLY A 126 1.05 -22.57 17.29
CA GLY A 126 1.61 -21.40 17.97
C GLY A 126 0.87 -21.10 19.26
N GLY A 127 1.01 -22.00 20.23
CA GLY A 127 0.79 -21.86 21.68
C GLY A 127 -0.12 -20.74 22.17
N GLY A 128 -1.37 -21.09 22.48
CA GLY A 128 -2.20 -20.30 23.39
C GLY A 128 -1.60 -20.28 24.79
N ARG A 129 -0.95 -19.18 25.16
CA ARG A 129 -0.76 -18.83 26.57
C ARG A 129 -1.94 -17.97 27.00
N ARG A 130 -2.95 -18.63 27.57
CA ARG A 130 -3.96 -17.99 28.42
C ARG A 130 -3.23 -17.26 29.55
N ARG A 131 -3.27 -15.94 29.55
CA ARG A 131 -3.06 -15.15 30.77
C ARG A 131 -4.42 -14.58 31.15
N GLY A 132 -5.00 -15.15 32.20
CA GLY A 132 -6.24 -14.67 32.79
C GLY A 132 -6.04 -13.26 33.33
N THR A 133 -6.99 -12.40 33.01
CA THR A 133 -7.19 -11.14 33.73
C THR A 133 -8.08 -11.45 34.92
N HIS A 134 -7.46 -11.53 36.10
CA HIS A 134 -8.17 -11.35 37.36
C HIS A 134 -8.12 -9.84 37.67
N PHE A 135 -9.27 -9.22 37.89
CA PHE A 135 -9.37 -7.87 38.42
C PHE A 135 -10.50 -7.86 39.46
N PRO A 136 -10.32 -7.21 40.62
CA PRO A 136 -11.35 -7.05 41.64
C PRO A 136 -12.54 -6.22 41.16
#